data_AF-A0A7C2FKJ1-F1
#
_entry.id   AF-A0A7C2FKJ1-F1
#
_cell.length_a   1.000
_cell.length_b   1.000
_cell.length_c   1.000
_cell.angle_alpha   90.00
_cell.angle_beta   90.00
_cell.angle_gamma   90.00
#
_symmetry.space_group_name_H-M   'P 1'
#
loop_
_entity.id
_entity.type
_entity.pdbx_description
1 polymer ?
#
loop_
_entity_poly.entity_id
_entity_poly.type
_entity_poly.pdbx_seq_one_letter_code
_entity_poly.pdbx_strand_id
1 'polypeptide(L)'
;MAEVYPSDNDLLNITGDSETGVEYIPTGTAPYYLHFRKLLYRLLLAARRGNDLRVFDEGGLDVGVKSGKFWLGADLISYAGSSGNLLADDKANIYVYIDSSGNLVTNEYSAWPDMSGLRHVRLAIVTTSSGEIASITDARDHHSIAVPSGGGSVVIEAHTSGDTLTEAESGSIHTNRGATGTVTVTLPASASAGTAFTFCVQDAQQFRVDPGTATIRDTSGQTADKYKWADAVGECIALIADSNGDWAVTSKGGFWSEEA
;
A
#
# COMPACT_ATOMS: atom_id res chain seq x y z
N MET A 1 23.12 -14.61 17.71
CA MET A 1 24.35 -13.85 17.37
C MET A 1 24.49 -12.79 18.45
N ALA A 2 25.60 -12.75 19.19
CA ALA A 2 25.77 -11.72 20.21
C ALA A 2 26.22 -10.42 19.54
N GLU A 3 25.60 -9.30 19.90
CA GLU A 3 25.99 -7.98 19.44
C GLU A 3 27.41 -7.66 19.95
N VAL A 4 28.28 -7.19 19.07
CA VAL A 4 29.64 -6.76 19.43
C VAL A 4 29.58 -5.31 19.84
N TYR A 5 29.92 -5.03 21.10
CA TYR A 5 30.00 -3.66 21.60
C TYR A 5 31.33 -3.00 21.17
N PRO A 6 31.36 -1.67 20.99
CA PRO A 6 32.60 -0.91 20.92
C PRO A 6 33.49 -1.19 22.14
N SER A 7 34.81 -0.95 22.01
CA SER A 7 35.70 -1.15 23.14
C SER A 7 35.37 -0.19 24.29
N ASP A 8 35.72 -0.54 25.53
CA ASP A 8 35.54 0.35 26.69
C ASP A 8 36.19 1.71 26.47
N ASN A 9 37.35 1.73 25.79
CA ASN A 9 38.04 2.97 25.45
C ASN A 9 37.23 3.82 24.45
N ASP A 10 36.55 3.20 23.48
CA ASP A 10 35.69 3.94 22.56
C ASP A 10 34.49 4.51 23.31
N LEU A 11 33.82 3.68 24.12
CA LEU A 11 32.65 4.10 24.92
C LEU A 11 32.96 5.29 25.85
N LEU A 12 34.14 5.31 26.48
CA LEU A 12 34.58 6.40 27.35
C LEU A 12 34.86 7.72 26.61
N ASN A 13 35.13 7.67 25.30
CA ASN A 13 35.46 8.83 24.47
C ASN A 13 34.30 9.31 23.60
N ILE A 14 33.18 8.58 23.53
CA ILE A 14 31.96 9.03 22.84
C ILE A 14 31.33 10.19 23.62
N THR A 15 31.04 11.27 22.91
CA THR A 15 30.37 12.46 23.47
C THR A 15 28.93 12.62 22.96
N GLY A 16 28.58 11.93 21.88
CA GLY A 16 27.25 11.93 21.28
C GLY A 16 27.14 10.95 20.14
N ASP A 17 25.91 10.56 19.82
CA ASP A 17 25.56 9.79 18.64
C ASP A 17 25.10 10.73 17.52
N SER A 18 25.72 10.65 16.34
CA SER A 18 25.44 11.58 15.24
C SER A 18 24.12 11.30 14.53
N GLU A 19 23.61 10.07 14.61
CA GLU A 19 22.38 9.67 13.92
C GLU A 19 21.13 10.09 14.70
N THR A 20 21.13 9.83 16.01
CA THR A 20 20.02 10.14 16.92
C THR A 20 20.16 11.50 17.60
N GLY A 21 21.36 12.09 17.59
CA GLY A 21 21.68 13.34 18.30
C GLY A 21 21.72 13.20 19.83
N VAL A 22 21.74 11.97 20.35
CA VAL A 22 21.78 11.70 21.79
C VAL A 22 23.20 11.93 22.32
N GLU A 23 23.40 12.95 23.15
CA GLU A 23 24.69 13.21 23.82
C GLU A 23 24.92 12.26 24.99
N TYR A 24 26.15 11.72 25.10
CA TYR A 24 26.59 10.89 26.22
C TYR A 24 27.06 11.77 27.39
N ILE A 25 27.05 11.20 28.60
CA ILE A 25 27.50 11.92 29.80
C ILE A 25 29.04 11.95 29.79
N PRO A 26 29.69 13.13 29.78
CA PRO A 26 31.15 13.18 29.83
C PRO A 26 31.69 12.58 31.12
N THR A 27 32.80 11.85 31.02
CA THR A 27 33.47 11.25 32.18
C THR A 27 33.80 12.31 33.23
N GLY A 28 33.45 12.04 34.50
CA GLY A 28 33.68 12.96 35.62
C GLY A 28 32.61 14.04 35.84
N THR A 29 31.49 14.02 35.09
CA THR A 29 30.43 15.03 35.23
C THR A 29 29.60 14.86 36.52
N ALA A 30 29.34 15.97 37.22
CA ALA A 30 28.46 16.03 38.39
C ALA A 30 27.47 17.22 38.28
N PRO A 31 26.22 17.08 38.77
CA PRO A 31 25.65 15.89 39.41
C PRO A 31 25.18 14.84 38.38
N TYR A 32 25.66 13.60 38.53
CA TYR A 32 25.42 12.52 37.57
C TYR A 32 23.93 12.29 37.27
N TYR A 33 23.06 12.35 38.28
CA TYR A 33 21.62 12.10 38.12
C TYR A 33 20.93 13.05 37.14
N LEU A 34 21.36 14.32 37.08
CA LEU A 34 20.76 15.30 36.17
C LEU A 34 21.14 14.98 34.73
N HIS A 35 22.41 14.67 34.50
CA HIS A 35 22.91 14.32 33.17
C HIS A 35 22.33 12.99 32.69
N PHE A 36 22.19 12.00 33.59
CA PHE A 36 21.49 10.76 33.29
C PHE A 36 20.03 10.97 32.89
N ARG A 37 19.28 11.82 33.61
CA ARG A 37 17.90 12.16 33.23
C ARG A 37 17.82 12.86 31.87
N LYS A 38 18.78 13.73 31.55
CA LYS A 38 18.85 14.38 30.22
C LYS A 38 19.12 13.38 29.10
N LEU A 39 20.09 12.48 29.30
CA LEU A 39 20.38 11.38 28.36
C LEU A 39 19.12 10.53 28.12
N LEU A 40 18.51 10.05 29.20
CA LEU A 40 17.30 9.22 29.11
C LEU A 40 16.14 9.95 28.43
N TYR A 41 15.94 11.24 28.75
CA TYR A 41 14.90 12.04 28.11
C TYR A 41 15.10 12.15 26.59
N ARG A 42 16.33 12.39 26.13
CA ARG A 42 16.65 12.46 24.69
C ARG A 42 16.50 11.11 24.00
N LEU A 43 16.99 10.04 24.63
CA LEU A 43 16.80 8.68 24.12
C LEU A 43 15.31 8.35 23.97
N LEU A 44 14.48 8.69 24.97
CA LEU A 44 13.04 8.49 24.90
C LEU A 44 12.36 9.35 23.85
N LEU A 45 12.87 10.56 23.56
CA LEU A 45 12.37 11.36 22.44
C LEU A 45 12.67 10.69 21.10
N ALA A 46 13.89 10.19 20.90
CA ALA A 46 14.29 9.48 19.69
C ALA A 46 13.49 8.18 19.50
N ALA A 47 13.31 7.40 20.56
CA ALA A 47 12.61 6.13 20.52
C ALA A 47 11.07 6.24 20.54
N ARG A 48 10.51 7.42 20.85
CA ARG A 48 9.07 7.59 21.11
C ARG A 48 8.20 7.01 19.99
N ARG A 49 8.53 7.34 18.74
CA ARG A 49 7.74 6.93 17.56
C ARG A 49 7.86 5.43 17.28
N GLY A 50 8.98 4.79 17.61
CA GLY A 50 9.12 3.34 17.53
C GLY A 50 8.19 2.58 18.49
N ASN A 51 7.65 3.27 19.50
CA ASN A 51 6.71 2.69 20.46
C ASN A 51 5.23 3.00 20.16
N ASP A 52 4.94 3.81 19.12
CA ASP A 52 3.58 4.13 18.73
C ASP A 52 2.84 2.85 18.29
N LEU A 53 1.56 2.72 18.69
CA LEU A 53 0.68 1.60 18.33
C LEU A 53 1.18 0.21 18.77
N ARG A 54 2.21 0.13 19.61
CA ARG A 54 2.76 -1.14 20.09
C ARG A 54 1.73 -1.89 20.93
N VAL A 55 1.53 -3.17 20.61
CA VAL A 55 0.77 -4.12 21.45
C VAL A 55 1.70 -4.64 22.56
N PHE A 56 1.19 -4.72 23.78
CA PHE A 56 1.91 -5.22 24.94
C PHE A 56 0.98 -6.07 25.83
N ASP A 57 1.59 -7.03 26.50
CA ASP A 57 0.93 -7.92 27.47
C ASP A 57 0.62 -7.17 28.77
N GLU A 58 -0.61 -7.28 29.26
CA GLU A 58 -1.07 -6.72 30.55
C GLU A 58 -1.26 -7.80 31.63
N GLY A 59 -1.01 -9.06 31.31
CA GLY A 59 -1.18 -10.25 32.12
C GLY A 59 -2.43 -11.05 31.74
N GLY A 60 -2.38 -12.37 31.90
CA GLY A 60 -3.48 -13.25 31.51
C GLY A 60 -3.71 -13.21 29.99
N LEU A 61 -4.96 -12.95 29.60
CA LEU A 61 -5.35 -12.81 28.19
C LEU A 61 -5.58 -11.35 27.76
N ASP A 62 -5.21 -10.38 28.60
CA ASP A 62 -5.40 -8.97 28.30
C ASP A 62 -4.20 -8.38 27.58
N VAL A 63 -4.47 -7.67 26.47
CA VAL A 63 -3.46 -6.84 25.80
C VAL A 63 -3.79 -5.36 25.92
N GLY A 64 -2.73 -4.56 26.04
CA GLY A 64 -2.77 -3.12 25.88
C GLY A 64 -2.18 -2.71 24.53
N VAL A 65 -2.63 -1.56 24.01
CA VAL A 65 -2.09 -0.96 22.79
C VAL A 65 -1.71 0.48 23.07
N LYS A 66 -0.47 0.87 22.78
CA LYS A 66 -0.01 2.24 22.96
C LYS A 66 -0.70 3.19 21.99
N SER A 67 -0.86 4.45 22.41
CA SER A 67 -1.30 5.52 21.53
C SER A 67 -0.38 5.67 20.31
N GLY A 68 -0.88 6.22 19.22
CA GLY A 68 -0.07 6.50 18.05
C GLY A 68 -0.87 7.17 16.94
N LYS A 69 -0.24 7.32 15.77
CA LYS A 69 -0.90 7.87 14.57
C LYS A 69 -0.45 7.11 13.34
N PHE A 70 -1.34 7.00 12.36
CA PHE A 70 -1.04 6.39 11.07
C PHE A 70 -1.74 7.15 9.94
N TRP A 71 -1.19 7.02 8.74
CA TRP A 71 -1.81 7.56 7.53
C TRP A 71 -2.66 6.51 6.86
N LEU A 72 -3.86 6.91 6.44
CA LEU A 72 -4.71 6.14 5.55
C LEU A 72 -5.03 6.99 4.32
N GLY A 73 -4.32 6.74 3.22
CA GLY A 73 -4.36 7.65 2.08
C GLY A 73 -3.89 9.05 2.49
N ALA A 74 -4.77 10.04 2.37
CA ALA A 74 -4.50 11.44 2.74
C ALA A 74 -4.93 11.79 4.17
N ASP A 75 -5.49 10.84 4.93
CA ASP A 75 -6.00 11.11 6.27
C ASP A 75 -5.02 10.65 7.35
N LEU A 76 -4.70 11.55 8.28
CA LEU A 76 -3.91 11.22 9.47
C LEU A 76 -4.85 10.82 10.60
N ILE A 77 -4.90 9.53 10.91
CA ILE A 77 -5.73 8.96 11.97
C ILE A 77 -4.91 8.91 13.27
N SER A 78 -5.52 9.35 14.37
CA SER A 78 -4.92 9.29 15.71
C SER A 78 -5.63 8.24 16.56
N TYR A 79 -4.84 7.35 17.18
CA TYR A 79 -5.31 6.34 18.11
C TYR A 79 -4.86 6.68 19.53
N ALA A 80 -5.81 6.76 20.46
CA ALA A 80 -5.54 7.20 21.84
C ALA A 80 -4.82 6.13 22.69
N GLY A 81 -4.76 4.89 22.22
CA GLY A 81 -4.35 3.73 23.03
C GLY A 81 -5.55 3.04 23.66
N SER A 82 -5.36 1.80 24.09
CA SER A 82 -6.34 1.01 24.84
C SER A 82 -5.65 0.07 25.82
N SER A 83 -6.42 -0.47 26.76
CA SER A 83 -6.01 -1.43 27.79
C SER A 83 -7.19 -2.35 28.14
N GLY A 84 -6.93 -3.53 28.67
CA GLY A 84 -7.94 -4.52 29.08
C GLY A 84 -8.66 -5.14 27.89
N ASN A 85 -7.96 -5.31 26.76
CA ASN A 85 -8.55 -5.93 25.58
C ASN A 85 -8.40 -7.45 25.71
N LEU A 86 -9.44 -8.09 26.25
CA LEU A 86 -9.46 -9.52 26.46
C LEU A 86 -9.40 -10.30 25.15
N LEU A 87 -8.45 -11.22 25.05
CA LEU A 87 -8.27 -12.12 23.93
C LEU A 87 -8.90 -13.50 24.19
N ALA A 88 -9.19 -14.23 23.13
CA ALA A 88 -9.62 -15.62 23.23
C ALA A 88 -8.44 -16.53 23.64
N ASP A 89 -8.74 -17.58 24.42
CA ASP A 89 -7.74 -18.55 24.88
C ASP A 89 -7.44 -19.63 23.83
N ASP A 90 -6.29 -20.29 23.98
CA ASP A 90 -5.81 -21.40 23.16
C ASP A 90 -5.85 -21.11 21.65
N LYS A 91 -5.44 -19.90 21.26
CA LYS A 91 -5.37 -19.48 19.86
C LYS A 91 -3.94 -19.40 19.38
N ALA A 92 -3.68 -20.09 18.27
CA ALA A 92 -2.39 -20.00 17.59
C ALA A 92 -2.12 -18.58 17.07
N ASN A 93 -3.14 -17.93 16.51
CA ASN A 93 -3.02 -16.59 15.92
C ASN A 93 -4.28 -15.76 16.17
N ILE A 94 -4.11 -14.64 16.86
CA ILE A 94 -5.08 -13.55 16.96
C ILE A 94 -4.47 -12.34 16.25
N TYR A 95 -5.16 -11.82 15.25
CA TYR A 95 -4.65 -10.75 14.40
C TYR A 95 -5.14 -9.41 14.91
N VAL A 96 -4.25 -8.67 15.56
CA VAL A 96 -4.56 -7.38 16.17
C VAL A 96 -4.25 -6.26 15.18
N TYR A 97 -5.26 -5.46 14.85
CA TYR A 97 -5.11 -4.33 13.92
C TYR A 97 -6.03 -3.17 14.29
N ILE A 98 -5.75 -2.00 13.72
CA ILE A 98 -6.66 -0.86 13.76
C ILE A 98 -7.35 -0.73 12.41
N ASP A 99 -8.68 -0.67 12.40
CA ASP A 99 -9.47 -0.52 11.18
C ASP A 99 -9.37 0.91 10.60
N SER A 100 -9.96 1.11 9.41
CA SER A 100 -9.99 2.43 8.75
C SER A 100 -10.72 3.53 9.53
N SER A 101 -11.53 3.17 10.53
CA SER A 101 -12.23 4.10 11.41
C SER A 101 -11.42 4.42 12.69
N GLY A 102 -10.26 3.78 12.87
CA GLY A 102 -9.43 3.97 14.06
C GLY A 102 -9.80 3.08 15.25
N ASN A 103 -10.62 2.03 15.05
CA ASN A 103 -10.99 1.10 16.11
C ASN A 103 -10.02 -0.07 16.18
N LEU A 104 -9.73 -0.52 17.41
CA LEU A 104 -8.97 -1.74 17.62
C LEU A 104 -9.84 -2.97 17.32
N VAL A 105 -9.26 -3.92 16.58
CA VAL A 105 -9.86 -5.23 16.31
C VAL A 105 -8.93 -6.32 16.82
N THR A 106 -9.50 -7.28 17.55
CA THR A 106 -8.81 -8.43 18.18
C THR A 106 -9.42 -9.76 17.77
N ASN A 107 -9.93 -9.85 16.54
CA ASN A 107 -10.64 -11.02 16.06
C ASN A 107 -9.70 -12.18 15.69
N GLU A 108 -10.26 -13.38 15.74
CA GLU A 108 -9.64 -14.60 15.25
C GLU A 108 -9.78 -14.68 13.72
N TYR A 109 -8.67 -14.90 13.03
CA TYR A 109 -8.66 -15.17 11.60
C TYR A 109 -7.68 -16.31 11.29
N SER A 110 -7.72 -16.84 10.07
CA SER A 110 -6.67 -17.72 9.55
C SER A 110 -5.50 -16.94 8.90
N ALA A 111 -5.71 -15.66 8.62
CA ALA A 111 -4.74 -14.73 8.03
C ALA A 111 -5.17 -13.28 8.29
N TRP A 112 -4.28 -12.32 8.01
CA TRP A 112 -4.68 -10.91 7.96
C TRP A 112 -5.82 -10.67 6.97
N PRO A 113 -6.80 -9.79 7.28
CA PRO A 113 -7.80 -9.38 6.30
C PRO A 113 -7.16 -8.84 5.02
N ASP A 114 -7.86 -8.97 3.89
CA ASP A 114 -7.41 -8.39 2.64
C ASP A 114 -7.54 -6.86 2.69
N MET A 115 -6.45 -6.17 2.40
CA MET A 115 -6.37 -4.71 2.37
C MET A 115 -7.14 -4.09 1.19
N SER A 116 -7.48 -4.88 0.16
CA SER A 116 -8.32 -4.42 -0.95
C SER A 116 -9.76 -4.14 -0.50
N GLY A 117 -10.31 -5.00 0.37
CA GLY A 117 -11.68 -4.89 0.88
C GLY A 117 -11.78 -4.24 2.26
N LEU A 118 -10.77 -4.40 3.12
CA LEU A 118 -10.76 -3.85 4.47
C LEU A 118 -9.39 -3.22 4.76
N ARG A 119 -9.30 -1.90 4.58
CA ARG A 119 -8.08 -1.15 4.90
C ARG A 119 -7.88 -1.09 6.41
N HIS A 120 -6.68 -1.44 6.87
CA HIS A 120 -6.30 -1.47 8.29
C HIS A 120 -4.80 -1.24 8.47
N VAL A 121 -4.38 -1.01 9.72
CA VAL A 121 -2.98 -1.04 10.14
C VAL A 121 -2.75 -2.23 11.05
N ARG A 122 -1.90 -3.15 10.59
CA ARG A 122 -1.47 -4.34 11.32
C ARG A 122 -0.60 -3.93 12.50
N LEU A 123 -0.89 -4.51 13.67
CA LEU A 123 -0.16 -4.21 14.91
C LEU A 123 0.62 -5.42 15.39
N ALA A 124 -0.06 -6.55 15.59
CA ALA A 124 0.59 -7.76 16.10
C ALA A 124 -0.18 -9.03 15.77
N ILE A 125 0.52 -10.16 15.82
CA ILE A 125 -0.08 -11.48 15.91
C ILE A 125 0.16 -11.98 17.33
N VAL A 126 -0.91 -12.32 18.04
CA VAL A 126 -0.84 -12.81 19.42
C VAL A 126 -1.17 -14.30 19.46
N THR A 127 -0.36 -15.06 20.18
CA THR A 127 -0.62 -16.47 20.48
C THR A 127 -0.98 -16.58 21.96
N THR A 128 -2.07 -17.26 22.25
CA THR A 128 -2.58 -17.51 23.60
C THR A 128 -2.58 -19.00 23.89
N SER A 129 -2.34 -19.37 25.14
CA SER A 129 -2.34 -20.77 25.59
C SER A 129 -2.57 -20.81 27.09
N SER A 130 -3.48 -21.67 27.53
CA SER A 130 -3.69 -21.98 28.95
C SER A 130 -3.98 -20.75 29.82
N GLY A 131 -4.78 -19.83 29.30
CA GLY A 131 -5.21 -18.62 30.01
C GLY A 131 -4.19 -17.48 30.01
N GLU A 132 -3.11 -17.61 29.24
CA GLU A 132 -2.01 -16.63 29.18
C GLU A 132 -1.63 -16.28 27.73
N ILE A 133 -0.99 -15.13 27.55
CA ILE A 133 -0.32 -14.77 26.30
C ILE A 133 1.01 -15.50 26.22
N ALA A 134 1.14 -16.37 25.21
CA ALA A 134 2.38 -17.12 24.96
C ALA A 134 3.40 -16.28 24.16
N SER A 135 2.94 -15.46 23.22
CA SER A 135 3.80 -14.56 22.45
C SER A 135 3.04 -13.44 21.77
N ILE A 136 3.72 -12.31 21.58
CA ILE A 136 3.26 -11.18 20.75
C ILE A 136 4.32 -10.96 19.66
N THR A 137 3.97 -11.26 18.42
CA THR A 137 4.79 -10.96 17.24
C THR A 137 4.42 -9.59 16.72
N ASP A 138 5.36 -8.65 16.72
CA ASP A 138 5.18 -7.31 16.16
C ASP A 138 4.98 -7.40 14.64
N ALA A 139 3.95 -6.72 14.13
CA ALA A 139 3.62 -6.66 12.71
C ALA A 139 3.50 -5.22 12.19
N ARG A 140 3.93 -4.23 12.99
CA ARG A 140 3.90 -2.80 12.63
C ARG A 140 4.90 -2.48 11.52
N ASP A 141 5.94 -3.30 11.39
CA ASP A 141 6.98 -3.17 10.36
C ASP A 141 6.41 -3.29 8.94
N HIS A 142 5.35 -4.09 8.76
CA HIS A 142 4.61 -4.29 7.51
C HIS A 142 4.08 -2.99 6.89
N HIS A 143 3.97 -1.90 7.67
CA HIS A 143 3.55 -0.58 7.19
C HIS A 143 4.63 0.50 7.36
N SER A 144 5.69 0.23 8.11
CA SER A 144 6.73 1.22 8.44
C SER A 144 7.78 1.41 7.35
N ILE A 145 7.99 0.37 6.53
CA ILE A 145 8.94 0.38 5.40
C ILE A 145 8.14 0.06 4.15
N ALA A 146 7.63 1.09 3.50
CA ALA A 146 7.15 0.94 2.13
C ALA A 146 8.37 0.90 1.22
N VAL A 147 8.66 -0.25 0.62
CA VAL A 147 9.39 -0.25 -0.66
C VAL A 147 8.33 0.08 -1.70
N PRO A 148 8.31 1.29 -2.29
CA PRO A 148 7.39 1.56 -3.37
C PRO A 148 7.75 0.64 -4.53
N SER A 149 7.05 -0.47 -4.68
CA SER A 149 6.92 -1.14 -5.97
C SER A 149 6.01 -0.26 -6.82
N GLY A 150 6.57 0.84 -7.31
CA GLY A 150 5.97 1.61 -8.40
C GLY A 150 5.76 0.66 -9.56
N GLY A 151 4.51 0.25 -9.73
CA GLY A 151 4.09 -0.89 -10.51
C GLY A 151 3.14 -1.71 -9.67
N GLY A 152 1.95 -1.18 -9.38
CA GLY A 152 0.81 -2.07 -9.14
C GLY A 152 0.85 -3.14 -10.23
N SER A 153 0.62 -4.40 -9.89
CA SER A 153 0.70 -5.50 -10.88
C SER A 153 -0.09 -5.08 -12.11
N VAL A 154 0.62 -4.67 -13.16
CA VAL A 154 -0.03 -4.26 -14.39
C VAL A 154 -0.37 -5.57 -15.04
N VAL A 155 -1.64 -5.95 -14.92
CA VAL A 155 -2.16 -7.10 -15.64
C VAL A 155 -2.00 -6.79 -17.12
N ILE A 156 -1.18 -7.58 -17.81
CA ILE A 156 -1.07 -7.54 -19.26
C ILE A 156 -1.90 -8.69 -19.80
N GLU A 157 -2.96 -8.35 -20.51
CA GLU A 157 -3.83 -9.33 -21.17
C GLU A 157 -3.63 -9.29 -22.68
N ALA A 158 -3.62 -10.47 -23.29
CA ALA A 158 -3.51 -10.65 -24.73
C ALA A 158 -4.82 -11.17 -25.31
N HIS A 159 -5.36 -10.45 -26.28
CA HIS A 159 -6.63 -10.73 -26.93
C HIS A 159 -6.39 -11.35 -28.31
N THR A 160 -6.91 -12.55 -28.52
CA THR A 160 -6.95 -13.21 -29.85
C THR A 160 -8.32 -13.11 -30.52
N SER A 161 -9.32 -12.62 -29.79
CA SER A 161 -10.68 -12.30 -30.23
C SER A 161 -11.19 -11.06 -29.49
N GLY A 162 -12.34 -10.51 -29.89
CA GLY A 162 -12.92 -9.35 -29.20
C GLY A 162 -13.34 -9.64 -27.76
N ASP A 163 -13.42 -8.58 -26.95
CA ASP A 163 -13.70 -8.64 -25.52
C ASP A 163 -14.47 -7.38 -25.03
N THR A 164 -15.07 -7.46 -23.84
CA THR A 164 -15.76 -6.34 -23.18
C THR A 164 -15.20 -6.17 -21.77
N LEU A 165 -14.50 -5.05 -21.56
CA LEU A 165 -13.84 -4.76 -20.30
C LEU A 165 -14.82 -4.28 -19.23
N THR A 166 -14.43 -4.49 -17.99
CA THR A 166 -15.14 -4.06 -16.79
C THR A 166 -14.32 -3.04 -16.01
N GLU A 167 -14.98 -2.22 -15.18
CA GLU A 167 -14.29 -1.22 -14.35
C GLU A 167 -13.29 -1.84 -13.36
N ALA A 168 -13.51 -3.10 -12.97
CA ALA A 168 -12.63 -3.84 -12.07
C ALA A 168 -11.21 -4.06 -12.65
N GLU A 169 -11.06 -3.94 -13.98
CA GLU A 169 -9.81 -4.14 -14.70
C GLU A 169 -9.01 -2.85 -14.87
N SER A 170 -9.49 -1.74 -14.30
CA SER A 170 -8.81 -0.44 -14.36
C SER A 170 -7.33 -0.53 -13.97
N GLY A 171 -6.45 -0.01 -14.82
CA GLY A 171 -5.01 -0.02 -14.67
C GLY A 171 -4.29 -1.13 -15.45
N SER A 172 -5.03 -2.00 -16.15
CA SER A 172 -4.47 -3.05 -17.02
C SER A 172 -3.90 -2.51 -18.34
N ILE A 173 -3.08 -3.34 -18.97
CA ILE A 173 -2.64 -3.19 -20.37
C ILE A 173 -3.28 -4.32 -21.18
N HIS A 174 -3.96 -3.98 -22.26
CA HIS A 174 -4.50 -4.95 -23.22
C HIS A 174 -3.71 -4.91 -24.52
N THR A 175 -3.45 -6.08 -25.11
CA THR A 175 -2.72 -6.22 -26.36
C THR A 175 -3.44 -7.16 -27.31
N ASN A 176 -3.15 -7.11 -28.61
CA ASN A 176 -3.64 -8.07 -29.59
C ASN A 176 -2.66 -9.23 -29.84
N ARG A 177 -1.80 -9.55 -28.86
CA ARG A 177 -0.78 -10.58 -29.04
C ARG A 177 -1.40 -11.95 -29.36
N GLY A 178 -0.97 -12.56 -30.45
CA GLY A 178 -1.48 -13.82 -30.99
C GLY A 178 -2.70 -13.66 -31.91
N ALA A 179 -3.17 -12.44 -32.17
CA ALA A 179 -4.29 -12.21 -33.08
C ALA A 179 -3.92 -12.56 -34.52
N THR A 180 -4.81 -13.27 -35.21
CA THR A 180 -4.70 -13.60 -36.64
C THR A 180 -5.66 -12.78 -37.51
N GLY A 181 -6.43 -11.89 -36.89
CA GLY A 181 -7.37 -10.97 -37.53
C GLY A 181 -7.71 -9.81 -36.60
N THR A 182 -8.72 -9.04 -36.99
CA THR A 182 -9.17 -7.86 -36.22
C THR A 182 -9.65 -8.24 -34.83
N VAL A 183 -9.20 -7.48 -33.83
CA VAL A 183 -9.66 -7.58 -32.44
C VAL A 183 -10.32 -6.27 -32.04
N THR A 184 -11.52 -6.34 -31.46
CA THR A 184 -12.23 -5.18 -30.90
C THR A 184 -12.43 -5.39 -29.41
N VAL A 185 -11.92 -4.46 -28.60
CA VAL A 185 -12.13 -4.44 -27.16
C VAL A 185 -13.07 -3.28 -26.82
N THR A 186 -14.14 -3.59 -26.11
CA THR A 186 -15.19 -2.62 -25.75
C THR A 186 -14.94 -2.10 -24.34
N LEU A 187 -14.95 -0.77 -24.19
CA LEU A 187 -14.79 -0.09 -22.91
C LEU A 187 -16.07 -0.20 -22.06
N PRO A 188 -15.97 -0.08 -20.72
CA PRO A 188 -17.15 -0.09 -19.86
C PRO A 188 -18.11 1.06 -20.16
N ALA A 189 -19.41 0.78 -20.34
CA ALA A 189 -20.43 1.77 -20.71
C ALA A 189 -20.74 2.82 -19.62
N SER A 190 -20.27 2.63 -18.38
CA SER A 190 -20.52 3.54 -17.25
C SER A 190 -19.33 3.56 -16.30
N ALA A 191 -18.13 3.75 -16.84
CA ALA A 191 -16.91 3.86 -16.06
C ALA A 191 -16.93 5.08 -15.13
N SER A 192 -16.53 4.92 -13.87
CA SER A 192 -16.35 6.06 -12.96
C SER A 192 -15.17 6.93 -13.43
N ALA A 193 -15.21 8.23 -13.12
CA ALA A 193 -14.10 9.12 -13.40
C ALA A 193 -12.79 8.58 -12.79
N GLY A 194 -11.76 8.44 -13.63
CA GLY A 194 -10.46 7.89 -13.24
C GLY A 194 -10.22 6.42 -13.62
N THR A 195 -11.22 5.68 -14.09
CA THR A 195 -11.01 4.36 -14.71
C THR A 195 -10.02 4.50 -15.87
N ALA A 196 -8.97 3.69 -15.90
CA ALA A 196 -7.88 3.84 -16.86
C ALA A 196 -7.52 2.52 -17.55
N PHE A 197 -7.23 2.59 -18.85
CA PHE A 197 -6.79 1.44 -19.64
C PHE A 197 -5.66 1.84 -20.59
N THR A 198 -4.76 0.90 -20.87
CA THR A 198 -3.74 1.06 -21.92
C THR A 198 -3.89 -0.03 -22.96
N PHE A 199 -3.82 0.33 -24.22
CA PHE A 199 -3.92 -0.60 -25.35
C PHE A 199 -2.65 -0.53 -26.17
N CYS A 200 -2.07 -1.67 -26.53
CA CYS A 200 -0.85 -1.73 -27.34
C CYS A 200 -0.93 -2.83 -28.40
N VAL A 201 -0.56 -2.49 -29.64
CA VAL A 201 -0.47 -3.44 -30.75
C VAL A 201 0.82 -4.26 -30.64
N GLN A 202 0.71 -5.57 -30.58
CA GLN A 202 1.84 -6.53 -30.53
C GLN A 202 1.89 -7.47 -31.74
N ASP A 203 0.77 -7.65 -32.45
CA ASP A 203 0.72 -8.30 -33.75
C ASP A 203 0.16 -7.34 -34.80
N ALA A 204 0.65 -7.44 -36.05
CA ALA A 204 0.28 -6.55 -37.15
C ALA A 204 -1.13 -6.86 -37.71
N GLN A 205 -2.12 -6.77 -36.83
CA GLN A 205 -3.54 -6.91 -37.06
C GLN A 205 -4.23 -5.69 -36.46
N GLN A 206 -5.35 -5.30 -37.06
CA GLN A 206 -6.10 -4.15 -36.56
C GLN A 206 -6.61 -4.40 -35.13
N PHE A 207 -6.21 -3.53 -34.19
CA PHE A 207 -6.68 -3.53 -32.82
C PHE A 207 -7.59 -2.31 -32.61
N ARG A 208 -8.84 -2.55 -32.24
CA ARG A 208 -9.89 -1.52 -32.10
C ARG A 208 -10.28 -1.37 -30.64
N VAL A 209 -10.47 -0.13 -30.20
CA VAL A 209 -10.98 0.24 -28.89
C VAL A 209 -12.32 0.94 -29.10
N ASP A 210 -13.40 0.26 -28.70
CA ASP A 210 -14.77 0.71 -28.88
C ASP A 210 -15.30 1.35 -27.58
N PRO A 211 -15.70 2.64 -27.57
CA PRO A 211 -16.26 3.29 -26.39
C PRO A 211 -17.73 2.96 -26.11
N GLY A 212 -18.36 2.09 -26.91
CA GLY A 212 -19.80 1.84 -26.84
C GLY A 212 -20.57 3.07 -27.29
N THR A 213 -21.30 3.71 -26.36
CA THR A 213 -22.04 4.97 -26.67
C THR A 213 -21.30 6.25 -26.27
N ALA A 214 -20.11 6.12 -25.70
CA ALA A 214 -19.30 7.23 -25.23
C ALA A 214 -18.41 7.80 -26.35
N THR A 215 -17.69 8.87 -26.04
CA THR A 215 -16.72 9.49 -26.94
C THR A 215 -15.28 9.23 -26.48
N ILE A 216 -14.39 8.81 -27.38
CA ILE A 216 -12.94 8.89 -27.14
C ILE A 216 -12.43 10.23 -27.68
N ARG A 217 -12.07 11.13 -26.77
CA ARG A 217 -11.57 12.48 -27.08
C ARG A 217 -10.11 12.42 -27.50
N ASP A 218 -9.88 12.26 -28.81
CA ASP A 218 -8.56 12.23 -29.42
C ASP A 218 -8.41 13.30 -30.52
N THR A 219 -7.17 13.56 -30.94
CA THR A 219 -6.88 14.39 -32.11
C THR A 219 -7.24 13.71 -33.44
N SER A 220 -7.41 12.38 -33.46
CA SER A 220 -7.88 11.64 -34.65
C SER A 220 -9.39 11.75 -34.91
N GLY A 221 -10.14 12.31 -33.96
CA GLY A 221 -11.60 12.43 -34.00
C GLY A 221 -12.19 12.36 -32.60
N GLN A 222 -13.43 12.81 -32.43
CA GLN A 222 -14.16 12.79 -31.16
C GLN A 222 -15.64 12.50 -31.41
N THR A 223 -15.93 11.65 -32.38
CA THR A 223 -17.30 11.30 -32.72
C THR A 223 -17.78 10.24 -31.73
N ALA A 224 -18.96 10.43 -31.14
CA ALA A 224 -19.58 9.41 -30.28
C ALA A 224 -19.77 8.09 -31.06
N ASP A 225 -19.68 6.98 -30.36
CA ASP A 225 -19.88 5.61 -30.88
C ASP A 225 -18.84 5.16 -31.91
N LYS A 226 -17.77 5.95 -32.12
CA LYS A 226 -16.69 5.63 -33.06
C LYS A 226 -15.49 5.06 -32.33
N TYR A 227 -15.07 3.87 -32.77
CA TYR A 227 -13.88 3.21 -32.22
C TYR A 227 -12.59 3.91 -32.66
N LYS A 228 -11.53 3.74 -31.86
CA LYS A 228 -10.14 4.06 -32.26
C LYS A 228 -9.42 2.80 -32.66
N TRP A 229 -8.54 2.88 -33.65
CA TRP A 229 -7.80 1.71 -34.12
C TRP A 229 -6.37 2.02 -34.56
N ALA A 230 -5.53 1.00 -34.43
CA ALA A 230 -4.14 0.95 -34.86
C ALA A 230 -3.84 -0.45 -35.43
N ASP A 231 -2.79 -0.60 -36.23
CA ASP A 231 -2.46 -1.87 -36.89
C ASP A 231 -0.94 -2.16 -36.99
N ALA A 232 -0.08 -1.23 -36.58
CA ALA A 232 1.36 -1.45 -36.56
C ALA A 232 1.84 -1.83 -35.15
N VAL A 233 2.76 -2.80 -35.09
CA VAL A 233 3.35 -3.27 -33.83
C VAL A 233 4.08 -2.12 -33.13
N GLY A 234 3.81 -1.94 -31.84
CA GLY A 234 4.39 -0.89 -31.00
C GLY A 234 3.53 0.37 -30.86
N GLU A 235 2.41 0.46 -31.58
CA GLU A 235 1.44 1.55 -31.41
C GLU A 235 0.65 1.34 -30.11
N CYS A 236 0.55 2.39 -29.28
CA CYS A 236 -0.13 2.34 -27.98
C CYS A 236 -0.99 3.57 -27.73
N ILE A 237 -2.09 3.41 -27.00
CA ILE A 237 -2.95 4.51 -26.53
C ILE A 237 -3.36 4.26 -25.08
N ALA A 238 -3.30 5.30 -24.24
CA ALA A 238 -3.78 5.25 -22.86
C ALA A 238 -4.99 6.17 -22.70
N LEU A 239 -6.05 5.63 -22.10
CA LEU A 239 -7.34 6.28 -21.92
C LEU A 239 -7.69 6.38 -20.44
N ILE A 240 -8.34 7.48 -20.06
CA ILE A 240 -8.92 7.65 -18.72
C ILE A 240 -10.35 8.17 -18.84
N ALA A 241 -11.29 7.59 -18.09
CA ALA A 241 -12.67 8.05 -18.05
C ALA A 241 -12.77 9.41 -17.34
N ASP A 242 -13.51 10.35 -17.94
CA ASP A 242 -13.84 11.64 -17.36
C ASP A 242 -15.16 11.60 -16.56
N SER A 243 -15.54 12.73 -15.95
CA SER A 243 -16.77 12.82 -15.15
C SER A 243 -18.06 12.75 -15.96
N ASN A 244 -17.99 12.81 -17.29
CA ASN A 244 -19.15 12.72 -18.18
C ASN A 244 -19.35 11.30 -18.74
N GLY A 245 -18.49 10.36 -18.39
CA GLY A 245 -18.49 9.00 -18.96
C GLY A 245 -17.82 8.92 -20.33
N ASP A 246 -17.14 9.98 -20.76
CA ASP A 246 -16.30 9.98 -21.97
C ASP A 246 -14.86 9.60 -21.62
N TRP A 247 -14.03 9.35 -22.63
CA TRP A 247 -12.65 8.91 -22.45
C TRP A 247 -11.67 9.96 -22.97
N ALA A 248 -10.75 10.40 -22.12
CA ALA A 248 -9.66 11.28 -22.50
C ALA A 248 -8.38 10.49 -22.83
N VAL A 249 -7.73 10.83 -23.94
CA VAL A 249 -6.40 10.28 -24.29
C VAL A 249 -5.33 10.99 -23.46
N THR A 250 -4.60 10.24 -22.64
CA THR A 250 -3.52 10.79 -21.79
C THR A 250 -2.13 10.58 -22.37
N SER A 251 -1.95 9.52 -23.16
CA SER A 251 -0.74 9.28 -23.94
C SER A 251 -1.07 8.49 -25.21
N LYS A 252 -0.29 8.74 -26.26
CA LYS A 252 -0.43 8.08 -27.55
C LYS A 252 0.96 7.89 -28.17
N GLY A 253 1.28 6.66 -28.52
CA GLY A 253 2.47 6.27 -29.27
C GLY A 253 2.06 5.68 -30.62
N GLY A 254 2.70 6.13 -31.70
CA GLY A 254 2.33 5.71 -33.05
C GLY A 254 1.05 6.37 -33.58
N PHE A 255 0.43 5.76 -34.58
CA PHE A 255 -0.72 6.31 -35.29
C PHE A 255 -2.02 5.57 -34.94
N TRP A 256 -2.95 6.29 -34.32
CA TRP A 256 -4.31 5.80 -34.06
C TRP A 256 -5.30 6.63 -34.87
N SER A 257 -6.23 5.95 -35.54
CA SER A 257 -7.28 6.53 -36.36
C SER A 257 -8.67 6.32 -35.76
N GLU A 258 -9.62 7.18 -36.12
CA GLU A 258 -11.05 6.94 -35.87
C GLU A 258 -11.63 6.05 -36.98
N GLU A 259 -12.72 5.34 -36.68
CA GLU A 259 -13.58 4.77 -37.71
C GLU A 259 -14.09 5.86 -38.68
N ALA A 260 -14.14 5.54 -39.98
CA ALA A 260 -14.63 6.44 -41.02
C ALA A 260 -16.15 6.72 -40.95
#